data_AF-A0A962JLI4-F1
#
_entry.id   AF-A0A962JLI4-F1
#
_cell.length_a   1.000
_cell.length_b   1.000
_cell.length_c   1.000
_cell.angle_alpha   90.00
_cell.angle_beta   90.00
_cell.angle_gamma   90.00
#
_symmetry.space_group_name_H-M   'P 1'
#
loop_
_entity.id
_entity.type
_entity.pdbx_description
1 polymer ?
#
loop_
_entity_poly.entity_id
_entity_poly.type
_entity_poly.pdbx_seq_one_letter_code
_entity_poly.pdbx_strand_id
1 'polypeptide(L)'
;DKYDTLFNFKARVLTPAITQINKHSDLQVSYTQRKTGRVVTHFTFDFSPKLAIETKPKTPKKRPKGETINGVLKADIERLARAGETYEQAAERIKKQGLV
;
A
#
# COMPACT_ATOMS: atom_id res chain seq x y z
N ASP A 1 17.17 7.53 37.81
CA ASP A 1 17.83 7.64 36.51
C ASP A 1 17.46 6.38 35.70
N LYS A 2 17.02 6.52 34.44
CA LYS A 2 16.37 5.42 33.69
C LYS A 2 17.25 4.80 32.59
N TYR A 3 18.24 5.55 32.10
CA TYR A 3 19.13 5.14 31.01
C TYR A 3 20.51 5.78 31.18
N ASP A 4 21.13 5.53 32.32
CA ASP A 4 22.33 6.22 32.82
C ASP A 4 23.54 6.08 31.87
N THR A 5 23.56 5.00 31.08
CA THR A 5 24.56 4.80 30.04
C THR A 5 23.97 5.02 28.66
N LEU A 6 24.77 5.65 27.78
CA LEU A 6 24.41 5.82 26.37
C LEU A 6 24.14 4.47 25.68
N PHE A 7 24.84 3.42 26.11
CA PHE A 7 24.61 2.06 25.63
C PHE A 7 23.18 1.59 25.93
N ASN A 8 22.73 1.75 27.18
CA ASN A 8 21.37 1.39 27.58
C ASN A 8 20.31 2.23 26.84
N PHE A 9 20.55 3.54 26.68
CA PHE A 9 19.66 4.41 25.92
C PHE A 9 19.52 3.95 24.46
N LYS A 10 20.64 3.64 23.79
CA LYS A 10 20.61 3.12 22.41
C LYS A 10 19.88 1.79 22.31
N ALA A 11 20.23 0.84 23.17
CA ALA A 11 19.68 -0.50 23.12
C ALA A 11 18.17 -0.54 23.42
N ARG A 12 17.71 0.25 24.39
CA ARG A 12 16.33 0.17 24.90
C ARG A 12 15.37 1.19 24.29
N VAL A 13 15.90 2.29 23.73
CA VAL A 13 15.07 3.39 23.21
C VAL A 13 15.34 3.60 21.73
N LEU A 14 16.59 3.92 21.38
CA LEU A 14 16.90 4.42 20.03
C LEU A 14 16.72 3.33 18.96
N THR A 15 17.37 2.17 19.15
CA THR A 15 17.29 1.03 18.23
C THR A 15 15.86 0.54 18.03
N PRO A 16 15.08 0.20 19.09
CA PRO A 16 13.72 -0.28 18.91
C PRO A 16 12.80 0.77 18.28
N ALA A 17 12.94 2.06 18.63
CA ALA A 17 12.13 3.12 18.04
C ALA A 17 12.36 3.25 16.53
N ILE A 18 13.62 3.27 16.08
CA ILE A 18 13.94 3.37 14.65
C ILE A 18 13.43 2.14 13.89
N THR A 19 13.61 0.94 14.45
CA THR A 19 13.10 -0.30 13.85
C THR A 19 11.58 -0.25 13.70
N GLN A 20 10.87 0.20 14.72
CA GLN A 20 9.40 0.30 14.69
C GLN A 20 8.92 1.33 13.67
N ILE A 21 9.52 2.53 13.65
CA ILE A 21 9.12 3.59 12.69
C ILE A 21 9.34 3.10 11.26
N ASN A 22 10.52 2.55 10.94
CA ASN A 22 10.83 2.07 9.59
C ASN A 22 9.94 0.89 9.14
N LYS A 23 9.45 0.10 10.10
CA LYS A 23 8.59 -1.06 9.83
C LYS A 23 7.10 -0.70 9.70
N HIS A 24 6.62 0.22 10.53
CA HIS A 24 5.18 0.45 10.70
C HIS A 24 4.70 1.83 10.21
N SER A 25 5.60 2.72 9.82
CA SER A 25 5.28 4.04 9.27
C SER A 25 5.64 4.13 7.78
N ASP A 26 5.06 5.11 7.11
CA ASP A 26 5.41 5.52 5.74
C ASP A 26 6.69 6.38 5.71
N LEU A 27 7.43 6.43 6.82
CA LEU A 27 8.68 7.18 6.98
C LEU A 27 9.86 6.21 7.07
N GLN A 28 10.97 6.62 6.45
CA GLN A 28 12.28 6.06 6.64
C GLN A 28 13.12 7.02 7.51
N VAL A 29 13.70 6.47 8.57
CA VAL A 29 14.46 7.20 9.57
C VAL A 29 15.84 6.58 9.71
N SER A 30 16.86 7.43 9.62
CA SER A 30 18.23 7.13 10.02
C SER A 30 18.72 8.16 11.02
N TYR A 31 19.78 7.84 11.73
CA TYR A 31 20.41 8.79 12.64
C TYR A 31 21.92 8.72 12.53
N THR A 32 22.55 9.87 12.78
CA THR A 32 23.99 9.99 12.98
C THR A 32 24.25 10.57 14.37
N GLN A 33 25.43 10.28 14.92
CA GLN A 33 25.83 10.79 16.23
C GLN A 33 26.93 11.85 16.06
N ARG A 34 26.73 13.02 16.68
CA ARG A 34 27.76 14.06 16.76
C ARG A 34 28.47 13.93 18.11
N LYS A 35 29.79 13.86 18.05
CA LYS A 35 30.66 13.79 19.21
C LYS A 35 31.35 15.12 19.46
N THR A 36 31.58 15.42 20.73
CA THR A 36 32.51 16.45 21.18
C THR A 36 33.57 15.76 22.02
N GLY A 37 34.76 15.56 21.44
CA GLY A 37 35.80 14.71 22.04
C GLY A 37 35.34 13.26 22.20
N ARG A 38 35.43 12.71 23.42
CA ARG A 38 35.05 11.31 23.72
C ARG A 38 33.55 11.12 23.96
N VAL A 39 32.80 12.21 24.11
CA VAL A 39 31.37 12.18 24.51
C VAL A 39 30.47 12.41 23.30
N VAL A 40 29.40 11.63 23.19
CA VAL A 40 28.32 11.90 22.22
C VAL A 40 27.44 12.99 22.80
N THR A 41 27.31 14.10 22.10
CA THR A 41 26.57 15.27 22.58
C THR A 41 25.21 15.41 21.90
N HIS A 42 25.12 15.06 20.62
CA HIS A 42 23.90 15.23 19.83
C HIS A 42 23.64 14.04 18.91
N PHE A 43 22.38 13.86 18.56
CA PHE A 43 21.95 12.98 17.48
C PHE A 43 21.30 13.83 16.38
N THR A 44 21.67 13.57 15.14
CA THR A 44 21.01 14.14 13.97
C THR A 44 20.15 13.04 13.36
N PHE A 45 18.86 13.31 13.18
CA PHE A 45 17.92 12.38 12.57
C PHE A 45 17.59 12.86 11.17
N ASP A 46 17.66 11.94 10.22
CA ASP A 46 17.28 12.17 8.84
C ASP A 46 16.00 11.39 8.56
N PHE A 47 14.98 12.11 8.08
CA PHE A 47 13.67 11.56 7.77
C PHE A 47 13.41 11.70 6.28
N SER A 48 12.97 10.61 5.66
CA SER A 48 12.57 10.57 4.26
C SER A 48 11.23 9.86 4.13
N PRO A 49 10.33 10.28 3.23
CA PRO A 49 9.16 9.49 2.91
C PRO A 49 9.61 8.17 2.27
N LYS A 50 9.04 7.05 2.73
CA LYS A 50 9.25 5.75 2.12
C LYS A 50 8.54 5.80 0.76
N LEU A 51 9.32 5.80 -0.33
CA LEU A 51 8.76 5.63 -1.67
C LEU A 51 7.95 4.34 -1.64
N ALA A 52 6.64 4.44 -1.87
CA ALA A 52 5.70 3.33 -1.78
C ALA A 52 5.94 2.32 -2.92
N ILE A 53 7.06 1.62 -2.86
CA ILE A 53 7.30 0.41 -3.60
C ILE A 53 6.92 -0.68 -2.61
N GLU A 54 5.95 -1.49 -3.00
CA GLU A 54 5.32 -2.58 -2.23
C GLU A 54 4.04 -2.19 -1.48
N THR A 55 2.97 -2.18 -2.28
CA THR A 55 1.82 -3.07 -2.04
C THR A 55 1.26 -3.04 -0.62
N LYS A 56 0.58 -1.94 -0.27
CA LYS A 56 -0.72 -2.17 0.39
C LYS A 56 -1.44 -3.19 -0.49
N PRO A 57 -1.88 -4.36 0.00
CA PRO A 57 -2.68 -5.25 -0.80
C PRO A 57 -3.87 -4.40 -1.22
N LYS A 58 -3.91 -4.00 -2.50
CA LYS A 58 -5.13 -3.52 -3.11
C LYS A 58 -6.07 -4.69 -2.87
N THR A 59 -6.95 -4.57 -1.89
CA THR A 59 -8.06 -5.50 -1.70
C THR A 59 -8.53 -5.85 -3.09
N PRO A 60 -8.52 -7.13 -3.50
CA PRO A 60 -8.88 -7.48 -4.86
C PRO A 60 -10.21 -6.80 -5.11
N LYS A 61 -10.26 -5.87 -6.08
CA LYS A 61 -11.50 -5.19 -6.46
C LYS A 61 -12.50 -6.34 -6.61
N LYS A 62 -13.50 -6.42 -5.72
CA LYS A 62 -14.45 -7.52 -5.71
C LYS A 62 -15.01 -7.56 -7.13
N ARG A 63 -14.67 -8.62 -7.89
CA ARG A 63 -15.30 -8.82 -9.20
C ARG A 63 -16.80 -8.81 -8.93
N PRO A 64 -17.60 -8.05 -9.69
CA PRO A 64 -19.04 -8.02 -9.47
C PRO A 64 -19.55 -9.47 -9.50
N LYS A 65 -20.21 -9.87 -8.41
CA LYS A 65 -20.80 -11.22 -8.27
C LYS A 65 -22.11 -11.21 -9.05
N GLY A 66 -22.18 -11.96 -10.15
CA GLY A 66 -23.39 -12.04 -10.96
C GLY A 66 -23.25 -13.08 -12.07
N GLU A 67 -24.38 -13.45 -12.67
CA GLU A 67 -24.44 -14.34 -13.83
C GLU A 67 -23.74 -13.66 -15.02
N THR A 68 -22.86 -14.40 -15.71
CA THR A 68 -22.14 -13.91 -16.88
C THR A 68 -22.56 -14.70 -18.11
N ILE A 69 -22.88 -14.02 -19.20
CA ILE A 69 -23.15 -14.62 -20.51
C ILE A 69 -21.99 -14.25 -21.42
N ASN A 70 -21.33 -15.24 -22.02
CA ASN A 70 -20.16 -15.07 -22.89
C ASN A 70 -18.99 -14.24 -22.30
N GLY A 71 -18.90 -14.14 -20.98
CA GLY A 71 -17.85 -13.41 -20.25
C GLY A 71 -18.21 -11.95 -19.94
N VAL A 72 -19.42 -11.50 -20.25
CA VAL A 72 -19.96 -10.18 -19.89
C VAL A 72 -20.99 -10.35 -18.78
N LEU A 73 -21.03 -9.42 -17.82
CA LEU A 73 -21.98 -9.45 -16.73
C LEU A 73 -23.41 -9.20 -17.25
N LYS A 74 -24.39 -9.96 -16.77
CA LYS A 74 -25.80 -9.79 -17.17
C LYS A 74 -26.30 -8.34 -17.02
N ALA A 75 -25.88 -7.64 -15.96
CA ALA A 75 -26.23 -6.24 -15.76
C ALA A 75 -25.68 -5.31 -16.85
N ASP A 76 -24.47 -5.57 -17.36
CA ASP A 76 -23.89 -4.80 -18.46
C ASP A 76 -24.61 -5.10 -19.78
N ILE A 77 -25.07 -6.34 -19.96
CA ILE A 77 -25.89 -6.73 -21.11
C ILE A 77 -27.23 -6.01 -21.08
N GLU A 78 -27.96 -6.02 -19.95
CA GLU A 78 -29.25 -5.34 -19.79
C GLU A 78 -29.13 -3.83 -20.03
N ARG A 79 -28.04 -3.20 -19.56
CA ARG A 79 -27.80 -1.76 -19.73
C ARG A 79 -27.51 -1.38 -21.20
N LEU A 80 -26.83 -2.25 -21.94
CA LEU A 80 -26.35 -1.95 -23.30
C LEU A 80 -27.16 -2.64 -24.40
N ALA A 81 -28.14 -3.48 -24.05
CA ALA A 81 -28.98 -4.20 -25.00
C ALA A 81 -29.84 -3.26 -25.84
N ARG A 82 -30.08 -3.64 -27.10
CA ARG A 82 -31.03 -2.96 -27.99
C ARG A 82 -32.34 -3.74 -28.05
N ALA A 83 -33.43 -3.05 -28.36
CA ALA A 83 -34.73 -3.69 -28.50
C ALA A 83 -34.71 -4.76 -29.59
N GLY A 84 -35.11 -5.99 -29.24
CA GLY A 84 -35.20 -7.12 -30.17
C GLY A 84 -33.92 -7.97 -30.33
N GLU A 85 -32.80 -7.59 -29.70
CA GLU A 85 -31.60 -8.45 -29.66
C GLU A 85 -31.76 -9.52 -28.56
N THR A 86 -31.24 -10.74 -28.81
CA THR A 86 -31.18 -11.76 -27.75
C THR A 86 -30.01 -11.48 -26.78
N TYR A 87 -30.08 -12.04 -25.58
CA TYR A 87 -29.03 -11.85 -24.56
C TYR A 87 -27.64 -12.30 -25.03
N GLU A 88 -27.55 -13.40 -25.80
CA GLU A 88 -26.28 -13.90 -26.34
C GLU A 88 -25.69 -12.95 -27.39
N GLN A 89 -26.53 -12.46 -28.31
CA GLN A 89 -26.13 -11.51 -29.36
C GLN A 89 -25.62 -10.18 -28.76
N ALA A 90 -26.31 -9.68 -27.73
CA ALA A 90 -25.89 -8.48 -27.03
C ALA A 90 -24.54 -8.68 -26.31
N ALA A 91 -24.34 -9.83 -25.65
CA ALA A 91 -23.08 -10.15 -24.98
C ALA A 91 -21.89 -10.21 -25.94
N GLU A 92 -22.05 -10.85 -27.10
CA GLU A 92 -21.00 -10.93 -28.12
C GLU A 92 -20.61 -9.56 -28.67
N ARG A 93 -21.60 -8.71 -28.96
CA ARG A 93 -21.36 -7.34 -29.43
C ARG A 93 -20.59 -6.52 -28.39
N ILE A 94 -21.03 -6.56 -27.13
CA ILE A 94 -20.41 -5.80 -26.03
C ILE A 94 -18.94 -6.24 -25.85
N LYS A 95 -18.70 -7.55 -25.90
CA LYS A 95 -17.35 -8.13 -25.84
C LYS A 95 -16.48 -7.73 -27.03
N LYS A 96 -17.03 -7.76 -28.25
CA LYS A 96 -16.32 -7.37 -29.48
C LYS A 96 -15.99 -5.88 -29.51
N GLN A 97 -16.85 -5.04 -28.93
CA GLN A 97 -16.66 -3.59 -28.86
C GLN A 97 -15.84 -3.13 -27.65
N GLY A 98 -15.58 -4.01 -26.67
CA GLY A 98 -14.81 -3.67 -25.47
C GLY A 98 -15.49 -2.62 -24.60
N LEU A 99 -16.83 -2.64 -24.53
CA LEU A 99 -17.63 -1.64 -23.81
C LEU A 99 -17.67 -1.83 -22.28
N VAL A 100 -16.96 -2.83 -21.76
CA VAL A 100 -16.92 -3.27 -20.35
C VAL A 100 -15.48 -3.55 -19.93
#